data_AF-A0A382LTA5-F1
#
_entry.id   AF-A0A382LTA5-F1
#
_cell.length_a   1.000
_cell.length_b   1.000
_cell.length_c   1.000
_cell.angle_alpha   90.00
_cell.angle_beta   90.00
_cell.angle_gamma   90.00
#
_symmetry.space_group_name_H-M   'P 1'
#
loop_
_entity.id
_entity.type
_entity.pdbx_description
1 polymer ?
#
loop_
_entity_poly.entity_id
_entity_poly.type
_entity_poly.pdbx_seq_one_letter_code
_entity_poly.pdbx_strand_id
1 'polypeptide(L)' 'MAKFMNVVRTTVKAECHDEFLEHHSKFSKYDGQLSQFLIQTGDYSYCFVAIWESEGDLIKARPLMIEFLNSIRHMME' A
#
# COMPACT_ATOMS: atom_id res chain seq x y z
N MET A 1 -19.65 -5.88 11.73
CA MET A 1 -19.09 -4.68 12.40
C MET A 1 -18.17 -3.99 11.40
N ALA A 2 -18.22 -2.66 11.29
CA ALA A 2 -17.35 -1.92 10.37
C ALA A 2 -15.86 -2.08 10.75
N LYS A 3 -14.97 -1.96 9.77
CA LYS A 3 -13.51 -2.05 9.94
C LYS A 3 -12.86 -0.75 9.48
N PHE A 4 -11.69 -0.44 10.03
CA PHE A 4 -10.87 0.68 9.58
C PHE A 4 -9.96 0.22 8.45
N MET A 5 -9.88 1.02 7.39
CA MET A 5 -9.05 0.72 6.23
C MET A 5 -8.48 1.99 5.60
N ASN A 6 -7.30 1.84 4.98
CA ASN A 6 -6.82 2.76 3.97
C ASN A 6 -6.85 2.06 2.60
N VAL A 7 -7.15 2.84 1.57
CA VAL A 7 -7.12 2.41 0.18
C VAL A 7 -6.28 3.42 -0.57
N VAL A 8 -5.14 2.98 -1.12
CA VAL A 8 -4.22 3.82 -1.88
C VAL A 8 -4.28 3.35 -3.32
N ARG A 9 -4.70 4.25 -4.21
CA ARG A 9 -4.67 4.02 -5.65
C ARG A 9 -3.34 4.51 -6.22
N THR A 10 -2.73 3.72 -7.08
CA THR A 10 -1.51 4.08 -7.80
C THR A 10 -1.62 3.68 -9.27
N THR A 11 -0.96 4.46 -10.11
CA THR A 11 -0.62 4.05 -11.47
C THR A 11 0.90 4.00 -11.55
N VAL A 12 1.43 2.92 -12.13
CA VAL A 12 2.87 2.62 -12.18
C VAL A 12 3.33 2.79 -13.63
N LYS A 13 4.50 3.38 -13.82
CA LYS A 13 5.14 3.41 -15.13
C LYS A 13 5.38 1.99 -15.62
N ALA A 14 5.13 1.72 -16.90
CA ALA A 14 5.25 0.38 -17.46
C ALA A 14 6.65 -0.23 -17.23
N GLU A 15 7.72 0.57 -17.33
CA GLU A 15 9.10 0.13 -17.11
C GLU A 15 9.45 -0.18 -15.64
N CYS A 16 8.64 0.29 -14.67
CA CYS A 16 8.83 0.05 -13.24
C CYS A 16 7.90 -1.04 -12.68
N HIS A 17 7.12 -1.71 -13.53
CA HIS A 17 6.12 -2.69 -13.09
C HIS A 17 6.70 -3.81 -12.23
N ASP A 18 7.77 -4.46 -12.69
CA ASP A 18 8.40 -5.59 -11.97
C ASP A 18 9.05 -5.12 -10.66
N GLU A 19 9.71 -3.94 -10.68
CA GLU A 19 10.30 -3.32 -9.49
C GLU A 19 9.22 -3.04 -8.42
N PHE A 20 8.06 -2.53 -8.84
CA PHE A 20 6.94 -2.26 -7.95
C PHE A 20 6.38 -3.52 -7.30
N LEU A 21 6.20 -4.60 -8.07
CA LEU A 21 5.71 -5.88 -7.55
C LEU A 21 6.71 -6.54 -6.58
N GLU A 22 8.00 -6.52 -6.91
CA GLU A 22 9.05 -7.04 -6.02
C GLU A 22 9.12 -6.25 -4.71
N HIS A 23 8.97 -4.93 -4.77
CA HIS A 23 8.98 -4.09 -3.58
C HIS A 23 7.79 -4.43 -2.65
N HIS A 24 6.60 -4.68 -3.20
CA HIS A 24 5.42 -5.06 -2.43
C HIS A 24 5.46 -6.51 -1.92
N SER A 25 6.13 -7.44 -2.62
CA SER A 25 6.24 -8.84 -2.16
C SER A 25 7.10 -8.98 -0.90
N LYS A 26 8.00 -8.03 -0.66
CA LYS A 26 8.88 -7.98 0.53
C LYS A 26 8.24 -7.24 1.71
N PHE A 27 7.05 -6.67 1.52
CA PHE A 27 6.44 -5.79 2.49
C PHE A 27 5.76 -6.55 3.64
N SER A 28 6.22 -6.31 4.87
CA SER A 28 5.61 -6.86 6.08
C SER A 28 4.47 -5.99 6.60
N LYS A 29 3.55 -6.59 7.35
CA LYS A 29 2.46 -5.86 8.01
C LYS A 29 3.03 -4.88 9.05
N TYR A 30 2.35 -3.76 9.21
CA TYR A 30 2.56 -2.83 10.33
C TYR A 30 1.91 -3.34 11.62
N ASP A 31 2.32 -2.79 12.75
CA ASP A 31 1.66 -3.05 14.03
C ASP A 31 0.18 -2.63 13.99
N GLY A 32 -0.70 -3.50 14.48
CA GLY A 32 -2.16 -3.30 14.45
C GLY A 32 -2.81 -3.49 13.06
N GLN A 33 -2.02 -3.87 12.04
CA GLN A 33 -2.55 -4.21 10.72
C GLN A 33 -2.99 -5.69 10.67
N LEU A 34 -4.27 -5.92 10.38
CA LEU A 34 -4.87 -7.25 10.32
C LEU A 34 -4.58 -7.94 8.99
N SER A 35 -4.65 -7.21 7.88
CA SER A 35 -4.43 -7.74 6.53
C SER A 35 -3.97 -6.66 5.54
N GLN A 36 -3.38 -7.10 4.44
CA GLN A 36 -3.09 -6.27 3.26
C GLN A 36 -3.43 -7.00 1.97
N PHE A 37 -3.75 -6.20 0.96
CA PHE A 37 -4.00 -6.65 -0.39
C PHE A 37 -3.37 -5.65 -1.36
N LEU A 38 -2.64 -6.16 -2.35
CA LEU A 38 -2.31 -5.42 -3.56
C LEU A 38 -3.23 -5.94 -4.66
N ILE A 39 -4.07 -5.06 -5.22
CA ILE A 39 -5.11 -5.43 -6.17
C ILE A 39 -4.80 -4.75 -7.50
N GLN A 40 -4.60 -5.52 -8.56
CA GLN A 40 -4.51 -4.97 -9.91
C GLN A 40 -5.92 -4.62 -10.42
N THR A 41 -6.08 -3.40 -10.92
CA THR A 41 -7.37 -2.83 -11.35
C THR A 41 -7.36 -2.36 -12.82
N GLY A 42 -6.20 -2.45 -13.47
CA GLY A 42 -5.94 -2.17 -14.88
C GLY A 42 -4.49 -2.60 -15.22
N ASP A 43 -4.02 -2.31 -16.43
CA ASP A 43 -2.70 -2.78 -16.90
C ASP A 43 -1.56 -2.41 -15.95
N TYR A 44 -1.50 -1.15 -15.51
CA TYR A 44 -0.52 -0.67 -14.54
C TYR A 44 -1.15 0.10 -13.37
N SER A 45 -2.45 -0.12 -13.12
CA SER A 45 -3.20 0.54 -12.06
C SER A 45 -3.48 -0.41 -10.90
N TYR A 46 -3.15 0.00 -9.68
CA TYR A 46 -3.27 -0.82 -8.49
C TYR A 46 -4.01 -0.11 -7.37
N CYS A 47 -4.63 -0.90 -6.50
CA CYS A 47 -5.09 -0.47 -5.19
C CYS A 47 -4.37 -1.27 -4.11
N PHE A 48 -3.62 -0.59 -3.24
CA PHE A 48 -3.16 -1.15 -1.98
C PHE A 48 -4.21 -0.92 -0.90
N VAL A 49 -4.63 -1.99 -0.23
CA VAL A 49 -5.62 -1.96 0.85
C VAL A 49 -5.01 -2.56 2.09
N ALA A 50 -5.07 -1.86 3.22
CA ALA A 50 -4.77 -2.43 4.52
C ALA A 50 -5.96 -2.27 5.48
N ILE A 51 -6.21 -3.34 6.25
CA ILE A 51 -7.29 -3.40 7.25
C ILE A 51 -6.65 -3.37 8.64
N TRP A 52 -7.24 -2.59 9.54
CA TRP A 52 -6.66 -2.27 10.85
C TRP A 52 -7.55 -2.72 12.00
N GLU A 53 -6.92 -3.01 13.14
CA GLU A 53 -7.60 -3.36 14.38
C GLU A 53 -8.39 -2.18 14.94
N SER A 54 -7.80 -0.98 14.91
CA SER A 54 -8.42 0.27 15.35
C SER A 54 -8.06 1.46 14.45
N GLU A 55 -8.81 2.56 14.58
CA GLU A 55 -8.45 3.85 13.95
C GLU A 55 -7.11 4.38 14.47
N GLY A 56 -6.81 4.15 15.76
CA GLY A 56 -5.57 4.60 16.38
C GLY A 56 -4.33 3.95 15.77
N ASP A 57 -4.39 2.65 15.46
CA ASP A 57 -3.29 1.94 14.81
C ASP A 57 -3.08 2.43 13.38
N LEU A 58 -4.18 2.66 12.63
CA LEU A 58 -4.11 3.30 11.32
C LEU A 58 -3.43 4.67 11.39
N ILE A 59 -3.80 5.52 12.34
CA ILE A 59 -3.22 6.87 12.49
C ILE A 59 -1.73 6.80 12.83
N LYS A 60 -1.33 5.93 13.77
CA LYS A 60 0.07 5.72 14.16
C LYS A 60 0.94 5.25 13.01
N ALA A 61 0.41 4.43 12.10
CA ALA A 61 1.14 3.92 10.94
C ALA A 61 1.27 4.91 9.79
N ARG A 62 0.54 6.05 9.79
CA ARG A 62 0.57 7.03 8.68
C ARG A 62 1.97 7.54 8.32
N PRO A 63 2.85 7.91 9.27
CA PRO A 63 4.20 8.35 8.93
C PRO A 63 4.99 7.27 8.17
N LEU A 64 4.90 6.01 8.62
CA LEU A 64 5.57 4.86 7.96
C LEU A 64 5.01 4.59 6.56
N MET A 65 3.69 4.75 6.38
CA MET A 65 3.08 4.67 5.05
C MET A 65 3.57 5.78 4.13
N ILE A 66 3.75 7.01 4.64
CA ILE A 66 4.27 8.13 3.84
C ILE A 66 5.73 7.87 3.43
N GLU A 67 6.57 7.34 4.34
CA GLU A 67 7.94 6.96 4.03
C GLU A 67 7.99 5.90 2.91
N PHE A 68 7.16 4.86 3.02
CA PHE A 68 7.02 3.85 1.96
C PHE A 68 6.56 4.46 0.63
N LEU A 69 5.54 5.33 0.64
CA LEU A 69 5.07 5.99 -0.58
C LEU A 69 6.15 6.88 -1.21
N ASN A 70 7.02 7.48 -0.40
CA ASN A 70 8.15 8.25 -0.91
C ASN A 70 9.23 7.35 -1.54
N SER A 71 9.48 6.14 -1.01
CA SER A 71 10.47 5.23 -1.58
C SER A 71 10.07 4.62 -2.93
N ILE A 72 8.78 4.58 -3.24
CA ILE A 72 8.27 4.08 -4.54
C ILE A 72 7.82 5.21 -5.48
N ARG A 73 7.94 6.48 -5.07
CA ARG A 73 7.41 7.63 -5.82
C ARG A 73 7.98 7.74 -7.24
N HIS A 74 9.24 7.34 -7.45
CA HIS A 74 9.87 7.38 -8.78
C HIS A 74 9.22 6.43 -9.78
N MET A 75 8.55 5.38 -9.31
CA MET A 75 7.87 4.37 -10.12
C MET A 75 6.48 4.80 -10.58
N MET A 76 5.90 5.85 -9.99
CA MET A 76 4.49 6.24 -10.20
C MET A 76 4.33 7.23 -11.38
N GLU A 77 3.13 7.26 -11.98
CA GLU A 77 2.70 8.23 -13.01
C GLU A 77 1.41 8.99 -12.67
#